data_AF-A0A101WRB7-F1
#
_entry.id   AF-A0A101WRB7-F1
#
_cell.length_a   1.000
_cell.length_b   1.000
_cell.length_c   1.000
_cell.angle_alpha   90.00
_cell.angle_beta   90.00
_cell.angle_gamma   90.00
#
_symmetry.space_group_name_H-M   'P 1'
#
loop_
_entity.id
_entity.type
_entity.pdbx_description
1 polymer ?
#
loop_
_entity_poly.entity_id
_entity_poly.type
_entity_poly.pdbx_seq_one_letter_code
_entity_poly.pdbx_strand_id
1 'polypeptide(L)'
;MTKNLFGIFEESDIERLVTLISKLEESSFDFLKLEGEDIKIVIGKNGMSDVIEICQTKVEAPSKGNGEYAAKPQSEDENGKNNITDEKETISNFNQGEDIQEQEGTVFIKAPTAGLFYAQPEPGAPLYVKVGDKVNKDTTVALLEIMKVYNAIAAGVSGEITKIHVQDMELVEAEQPLFSVKLI
;
A
#
# COMPACT_ATOMS: atom_id res chain seq x y z
N MET A 1 -10.43 -47.26 -27.20
CA MET A 1 -10.20 -45.80 -27.34
C MET A 1 -10.95 -45.12 -26.21
N THR A 2 -10.27 -44.98 -25.08
CA THR A 2 -10.76 -44.37 -23.84
C THR A 2 -10.75 -42.86 -24.03
N LYS A 3 -11.90 -42.28 -24.37
CA LYS A 3 -12.04 -40.83 -24.50
C LYS A 3 -12.09 -40.24 -23.09
N ASN A 4 -11.06 -39.47 -22.72
CA ASN A 4 -11.02 -38.73 -21.46
C ASN A 4 -12.08 -37.63 -21.43
N LEU A 5 -12.46 -37.22 -20.21
CA LEU A 5 -13.61 -36.37 -19.84
C LEU A 5 -13.76 -35.05 -20.62
N PHE A 6 -12.72 -34.58 -21.30
CA PHE A 6 -12.76 -33.36 -22.11
C PHE A 6 -12.65 -33.57 -23.62
N GLY A 7 -12.39 -34.78 -24.13
CA GLY A 7 -12.39 -35.08 -25.57
C GLY A 7 -11.44 -34.25 -26.47
N ILE A 8 -10.57 -33.43 -25.86
CA ILE A 8 -9.70 -32.43 -26.51
C ILE A 8 -8.20 -32.75 -26.38
N PHE A 9 -7.82 -33.70 -25.52
CA PHE A 9 -6.41 -34.06 -25.27
C PHE A 9 -6.16 -35.50 -25.65
N GLU A 10 -5.15 -35.73 -26.49
CA GLU A 10 -4.68 -37.07 -26.83
C GLU A 10 -3.90 -37.68 -25.66
N GLU A 11 -3.78 -39.00 -25.60
CA GLU A 11 -3.07 -39.70 -24.52
C GLU A 11 -1.60 -39.25 -24.41
N SER A 12 -0.97 -38.95 -25.55
CA SER A 12 0.38 -38.39 -25.62
C SER A 12 0.51 -37.00 -24.98
N ASP A 13 -0.55 -36.19 -25.02
CA ASP A 13 -0.54 -34.84 -24.45
C ASP A 13 -0.60 -34.90 -22.93
N ILE A 14 -1.34 -35.88 -22.40
CA ILE A 14 -1.42 -36.17 -20.96
C ILE A 14 -0.06 -36.65 -20.44
N GLU A 15 0.62 -37.56 -21.15
CA GLU A 15 1.97 -38.01 -20.78
C GLU A 15 2.99 -36.86 -20.78
N ARG A 16 2.90 -35.95 -21.76
CA ARG A 16 3.74 -34.75 -21.83
C ARG A 16 3.44 -33.78 -20.69
N LEU A 17 2.17 -33.62 -20.33
CA LEU A 17 1.77 -32.76 -19.21
C LEU A 17 2.27 -33.30 -17.88
N VAL A 18 2.16 -34.62 -17.64
CA VAL A 18 2.71 -35.27 -16.44
C VAL A 18 4.23 -35.13 -16.37
N THR A 19 4.90 -35.30 -17.50
CA THR A 19 6.37 -35.12 -17.60
C THR A 19 6.76 -33.67 -17.31
N LEU A 20 6.00 -32.70 -17.86
CA LEU A 20 6.21 -31.28 -17.60
C LEU A 20 6.02 -30.97 -16.12
N ILE A 21 4.93 -31.42 -15.50
CA ILE A 21 4.65 -31.21 -14.08
C ILE A 21 5.76 -31.81 -13.21
N SER A 22 6.25 -33.01 -13.52
CA SER A 22 7.32 -33.66 -12.76
C SER A 22 8.65 -32.89 -12.87
N LYS A 23 9.00 -32.41 -14.08
CA LYS A 23 10.19 -31.57 -14.28
C LYS A 23 10.06 -30.19 -13.64
N LEU A 24 8.85 -29.65 -13.62
CA LEU A 24 8.52 -28.43 -12.92
C LEU A 24 8.70 -28.65 -11.41
N GLU A 25 8.25 -29.76 -10.85
CA GLU A 25 8.45 -30.07 -9.43
C GLU A 25 9.93 -30.22 -9.04
N GLU A 26 10.76 -30.83 -9.90
CA GLU A 26 12.22 -30.91 -9.70
C GLU A 26 12.93 -29.57 -9.91
N SER A 27 12.32 -28.66 -10.67
CA SER A 27 12.83 -27.31 -10.92
C SER A 27 12.53 -26.38 -9.73
N SER A 28 13.46 -25.48 -9.42
CA SER A 28 13.31 -24.47 -8.38
C SER A 28 12.45 -23.28 -8.82
N PHE A 29 11.51 -23.47 -9.74
CA PHE A 29 10.67 -22.40 -10.24
C PHE A 29 9.42 -22.27 -9.35
N ASP A 30 9.14 -21.06 -8.89
CA ASP A 30 7.97 -20.79 -8.04
C ASP A 30 6.73 -20.39 -8.86
N PHE A 31 6.94 -19.92 -10.09
CA PHE A 31 5.90 -19.32 -10.94
C PHE A 31 6.16 -19.51 -12.44
N LEU A 32 5.15 -19.95 -13.20
CA LEU A 32 5.16 -20.05 -14.66
C LEU A 32 3.94 -19.34 -15.24
N LYS A 33 4.20 -18.36 -16.13
CA LYS A 33 3.18 -17.63 -16.89
C LYS A 33 3.38 -17.86 -18.38
N LEU A 34 2.37 -18.37 -19.06
CA LEU A 34 2.35 -18.56 -20.51
C LEU A 34 1.15 -17.80 -21.09
N GLU A 35 1.41 -16.92 -22.05
CA GLU A 35 0.41 -16.14 -22.78
C GLU A 35 0.51 -16.43 -24.28
N GLY A 36 -0.58 -16.95 -24.86
CA GLY A 36 -0.81 -17.05 -26.31
C GLY A 36 -2.04 -16.23 -26.71
N GLU A 37 -2.35 -16.18 -28.02
CA GLU A 37 -3.45 -15.35 -28.56
C GLU A 37 -4.80 -15.60 -27.88
N ASP A 38 -5.10 -16.86 -27.52
CA ASP A 38 -6.39 -17.24 -26.89
C ASP A 38 -6.24 -17.96 -25.53
N ILE A 39 -5.02 -18.17 -25.04
CA ILE A 39 -4.77 -19.02 -23.87
C ILE A 39 -3.81 -18.33 -22.89
N LYS A 40 -4.24 -18.20 -21.63
CA LYS A 40 -3.42 -17.80 -20.48
C LYS A 40 -3.33 -18.97 -19.50
N ILE A 41 -2.11 -19.42 -19.22
CA ILE A 41 -1.84 -20.45 -18.20
C ILE A 41 -0.94 -19.83 -17.13
N VAL A 42 -1.33 -19.96 -15.87
CA VAL A 42 -0.55 -19.53 -14.70
C VAL A 42 -0.45 -20.68 -13.72
N ILE A 43 0.77 -21.07 -13.35
CA ILE A 43 1.05 -22.19 -12.44
C ILE A 43 2.01 -21.70 -11.36
N GLY A 44 1.60 -21.80 -10.09
CA GLY A 44 2.43 -21.51 -8.92
C GLY A 44 2.48 -22.71 -7.98
N LYS A 45 3.67 -23.08 -7.50
CA LYS A 45 3.91 -24.30 -6.70
C LYS A 45 3.57 -24.11 -5.21
N ASN A 46 3.65 -22.88 -4.72
CA ASN A 46 3.24 -22.47 -3.38
C ASN A 46 2.18 -21.38 -3.54
N GLY A 47 1.05 -21.50 -2.81
CA GLY A 47 -0.13 -20.64 -2.91
C GLY A 47 0.18 -19.20 -3.30
N MET A 48 -0.35 -18.79 -4.45
CA MET A 48 0.04 -17.57 -5.13
C MET A 48 -0.43 -16.33 -4.35
N SER A 49 0.53 -15.60 -3.78
CA SER A 49 0.40 -14.18 -3.45
C SER A 49 1.13 -13.40 -4.54
N ASP A 50 0.43 -12.53 -5.26
CA ASP A 50 0.98 -11.78 -6.40
C ASP A 50 1.99 -10.69 -5.95
N VAL A 51 3.25 -11.06 -5.77
CA VAL A 51 4.39 -10.14 -5.54
C VAL A 51 5.22 -10.04 -6.83
N ILE A 52 5.04 -8.99 -7.63
CA ILE A 52 6.05 -7.92 -7.91
C ILE A 52 7.49 -8.44 -8.02
N GLU A 53 8.05 -8.40 -9.23
CA GLU A 53 9.49 -8.44 -9.47
C GLU A 53 10.03 -7.01 -9.62
N ILE A 54 11.01 -6.69 -8.78
CA ILE A 54 11.71 -5.40 -8.68
C ILE A 54 13.11 -5.63 -9.27
N CYS A 55 13.49 -4.87 -10.30
CA CYS A 55 14.90 -4.76 -10.70
C CYS A 55 15.52 -3.54 -10.00
N GLN A 56 16.39 -3.81 -9.03
CA GLN A 56 17.26 -2.81 -8.41
C GLN A 56 18.49 -2.55 -9.29
N THR A 57 18.89 -1.29 -9.41
CA THR A 57 20.31 -0.98 -9.66
C THR A 57 20.70 0.19 -8.77
N LYS A 58 21.66 -0.08 -7.87
CA LYS A 58 22.29 0.85 -6.94
C LYS A 58 23.73 1.07 -7.42
N VAL A 59 24.15 2.32 -7.68
CA VAL A 59 25.49 2.80 -7.27
C VAL A 59 25.57 4.35 -7.21
N GLU A 60 25.92 4.84 -6.01
CA GLU A 60 26.72 6.02 -5.59
C GLU A 60 26.41 7.48 -5.97
N ALA A 61 26.36 8.32 -4.91
CA ALA A 61 26.54 9.77 -4.94
C ALA A 61 27.76 10.18 -4.07
N PRO A 62 28.62 11.13 -4.51
CA PRO A 62 29.73 11.62 -3.70
C PRO A 62 29.34 12.81 -2.82
N SER A 63 29.85 12.79 -1.59
CA SER A 63 29.82 13.89 -0.61
C SER A 63 30.90 14.94 -0.92
N LYS A 64 30.53 16.23 -0.84
CA LYS A 64 31.23 17.33 -0.11
C LYS A 64 30.74 18.72 -0.57
N GLY A 65 30.47 19.61 0.39
CA GLY A 65 30.34 21.06 0.13
C GLY A 65 29.62 21.81 1.24
N ASN A 66 30.39 22.51 2.09
CA ASN A 66 30.00 23.18 3.33
C ASN A 66 29.41 24.59 3.11
N GLY A 67 28.68 25.08 4.12
CA GLY A 67 28.30 26.49 4.33
C GLY A 67 27.11 26.56 5.31
N GLU A 68 27.29 26.42 6.62
CA GLU A 68 27.76 27.44 7.57
C GLU A 68 26.67 28.49 7.92
N TYR A 69 25.91 28.23 8.99
CA TYR A 69 25.42 29.25 9.91
C TYR A 69 25.62 28.75 11.35
N ALA A 70 26.28 29.59 12.14
CA ALA A 70 26.81 29.29 13.45
C ALA A 70 25.90 29.79 14.60
N ALA A 71 25.86 28.98 15.68
CA ALA A 71 25.93 29.32 17.12
C ALA A 71 24.88 30.30 17.73
N LYS A 72 24.29 30.13 18.93
CA LYS A 72 24.51 29.34 20.19
C LYS A 72 23.40 29.80 21.23
N PRO A 73 23.31 29.37 22.52
CA PRO A 73 23.21 28.01 23.10
C PRO A 73 22.28 27.87 24.38
N GLN A 74 22.30 26.66 24.96
CA GLN A 74 22.05 26.23 26.37
C GLN A 74 20.59 26.01 26.84
N SER A 75 20.24 24.94 27.59
CA SER A 75 21.03 24.02 28.43
C SER A 75 20.39 22.63 28.61
N GLU A 76 21.24 21.69 29.00
CA GLU A 76 21.09 20.25 29.23
C GLU A 76 20.26 19.90 30.48
N ASP A 77 19.65 18.70 30.50
CA ASP A 77 19.99 17.68 31.51
C ASP A 77 19.56 16.28 31.03
N GLU A 78 20.46 15.32 31.22
CA GLU A 78 20.41 13.92 30.81
C GLU A 78 19.67 13.02 31.82
N ASN A 79 19.15 11.87 31.33
CA ASN A 79 19.60 10.51 31.68
C ASN A 79 18.43 9.50 31.80
N GLY A 80 18.55 8.34 31.14
CA GLY A 80 17.84 7.12 31.56
C GLY A 80 17.33 6.13 30.51
N LYS A 81 18.23 5.48 29.76
CA LYS A 81 18.24 4.02 29.43
C LYS A 81 16.95 3.17 29.63
N ASN A 82 16.44 2.52 28.57
CA ASN A 82 16.49 1.06 28.33
C ASN A 82 15.32 0.47 27.49
N ASN A 83 15.73 -0.41 26.56
CA ASN A 83 15.09 -1.65 26.08
C ASN A 83 13.98 -1.64 25.01
N ILE A 84 14.40 -2.16 23.85
CA ILE A 84 13.66 -2.94 22.86
C ILE A 84 13.23 -4.27 23.50
N THR A 85 11.98 -4.73 23.28
CA THR A 85 11.65 -6.15 23.07
C THR A 85 10.36 -6.27 22.26
N ASP A 86 10.42 -7.22 21.34
CA ASP A 86 9.51 -7.65 20.29
C ASP A 86 8.11 -8.16 20.70
N GLU A 87 7.21 -8.08 19.71
CA GLU A 87 6.18 -9.05 19.30
C GLU A 87 5.21 -9.66 20.35
N LYS A 88 3.91 -9.37 20.22
CA LYS A 88 2.95 -10.11 19.36
C LYS A 88 1.52 -10.01 19.92
N GLU A 89 0.58 -9.80 19.00
CA GLU A 89 -0.86 -10.12 19.06
C GLU A 89 -1.75 -9.38 20.09
N THR A 90 -2.67 -8.58 19.57
CA THR A 90 -4.12 -8.87 19.70
C THR A 90 -4.88 -8.20 18.58
N ILE A 91 -5.45 -9.02 17.69
CA ILE A 91 -6.56 -8.64 16.82
C ILE A 91 -7.84 -8.80 17.64
N SER A 92 -8.62 -7.72 17.77
CA SER A 92 -10.08 -7.84 17.92
C SER A 92 -10.75 -6.48 17.66
N ASN A 93 -11.35 -6.39 16.47
CA ASN A 93 -12.53 -5.61 16.11
C ASN A 93 -12.72 -4.23 16.76
N PHE A 94 -12.40 -3.18 16.01
CA PHE A 94 -13.16 -1.93 16.07
C PHE A 94 -14.01 -1.81 14.80
N ASN A 95 -15.11 -2.57 14.78
CA ASN A 95 -16.32 -2.08 14.12
C ASN A 95 -16.88 -0.98 15.03
N GLN A 96 -16.43 0.25 14.84
CA GLN A 96 -17.15 1.43 15.30
C GLN A 96 -17.42 2.29 14.08
N GLY A 97 -18.62 2.14 13.54
CA GLY A 97 -19.30 3.27 12.93
C GLY A 97 -19.43 4.33 14.00
N GLU A 98 -18.40 5.17 14.13
CA GLU A 98 -18.53 6.42 14.86
C GLU A 98 -19.52 7.29 14.08
N ASP A 99 -20.56 7.71 14.78
CA ASP A 99 -21.53 8.71 14.35
C ASP A 99 -20.77 9.93 13.80
N ILE A 100 -20.76 10.07 12.47
CA ILE A 100 -20.11 11.18 11.78
C ILE A 100 -21.00 12.40 12.03
N GLN A 101 -20.77 13.10 13.15
CA GLN A 101 -21.53 14.29 13.48
C GLN A 101 -21.11 15.44 12.56
N GLU A 102 -22.03 15.81 11.67
CA GLU A 102 -21.96 17.03 10.88
C GLU A 102 -22.02 18.24 11.82
N GLN A 103 -20.87 18.78 12.19
CA GLN A 103 -20.78 20.10 12.81
C GLN A 103 -20.89 21.17 11.73
N GLU A 104 -21.74 22.18 11.96
CA GLU A 104 -21.92 23.32 11.04
C GLU A 104 -20.55 23.90 10.60
N GLY A 105 -20.31 23.93 9.29
CA GLY A 105 -19.05 24.42 8.70
C GLY A 105 -17.94 23.39 8.50
N THR A 106 -18.21 22.10 8.73
CA THR A 106 -17.28 21.00 8.43
C THR A 106 -17.60 20.34 7.08
N VAL A 107 -16.60 20.14 6.24
CA VAL A 107 -16.69 19.40 4.96
C VAL A 107 -15.81 18.17 5.03
N PHE A 108 -16.27 17.06 4.45
CA PHE A 108 -15.48 15.83 4.35
C PHE A 108 -14.68 15.77 3.05
N ILE A 109 -13.40 15.41 3.17
CA ILE A 109 -12.63 14.88 2.05
C ILE A 109 -12.86 13.37 2.05
N LYS A 110 -13.37 12.85 0.94
CA LYS A 110 -13.77 11.44 0.80
C LYS A 110 -12.87 10.70 -0.17
N ALA A 111 -12.83 9.37 -0.05
CA ALA A 111 -12.19 8.52 -1.02
C ALA A 111 -12.97 8.52 -2.35
N PRO A 112 -12.34 8.83 -3.50
CA PRO A 112 -13.03 8.84 -4.78
C PRO A 112 -13.43 7.44 -5.27
N THR A 113 -12.67 6.41 -4.85
CA THR A 113 -12.85 5.01 -5.22
C THR A 113 -12.41 4.13 -4.06
N ALA A 114 -12.75 2.83 -4.09
CA ALA A 114 -12.19 1.87 -3.16
C ALA A 114 -10.68 1.64 -3.42
N GLY A 115 -9.89 1.45 -2.38
CA GLY A 115 -8.44 1.27 -2.49
C GLY A 115 -7.76 1.19 -1.13
N LEU A 116 -6.43 1.07 -1.13
CA LEU A 116 -5.63 1.08 0.10
C LEU A 116 -5.13 2.50 0.38
N PHE A 117 -5.44 3.02 1.56
CA PHE A 117 -5.09 4.39 1.96
C PHE A 117 -3.66 4.46 2.50
N TYR A 118 -2.92 5.48 2.09
CA TYR A 118 -1.60 5.81 2.62
C TYR A 118 -1.53 7.26 3.09
N ALA A 119 -1.13 7.43 4.34
CA ALA A 119 -0.98 8.75 4.98
C ALA A 119 0.37 9.41 4.65
N GLN A 120 1.32 8.65 4.10
CA GLN A 120 2.69 9.06 3.75
C GLN A 120 3.04 8.65 2.32
N PRO A 121 3.95 9.37 1.62
CA PRO A 121 4.33 9.05 0.25
C PRO A 121 5.14 7.75 0.12
N GLU A 122 5.91 7.41 1.16
CA GLU A 122 6.73 6.20 1.25
C GLU A 122 6.98 5.87 2.73
N PRO A 123 7.34 4.62 3.08
CA PRO A 123 7.58 4.23 4.47
C PRO A 123 8.64 5.08 5.17
N GLY A 124 8.26 5.73 6.27
CA GLY A 124 9.17 6.55 7.08
C GLY A 124 9.27 8.01 6.63
N ALA A 125 8.55 8.39 5.56
CA ALA A 125 8.42 9.79 5.17
C ALA A 125 7.40 10.53 6.06
N PRO A 126 7.43 11.87 6.10
CA PRO A 126 6.42 12.65 6.79
C PRO A 126 5.01 12.39 6.25
N LEU A 127 4.02 12.47 7.13
CA LEU A 127 2.61 12.45 6.73
C LEU A 127 2.31 13.61 5.78
N TYR A 128 1.41 13.39 4.82
CA TYR A 128 0.90 14.45 3.95
C TYR A 128 0.26 15.59 4.76
N VAL A 129 -0.54 15.22 5.75
CA VAL A 129 -1.21 16.16 6.67
C VAL A 129 -1.37 15.55 8.06
N LYS A 130 -1.43 16.40 9.08
CA LYS A 130 -1.88 16.07 10.44
C LYS A 130 -3.05 16.96 10.86
N VAL A 131 -3.72 16.57 11.95
CA VAL A 131 -4.74 17.43 12.58
C VAL A 131 -4.14 18.80 12.94
N GLY A 132 -4.86 19.86 12.60
CA GLY A 132 -4.44 21.26 12.76
C GLY A 132 -3.70 21.83 11.55
N ASP A 133 -3.35 21.02 10.54
CA ASP A 133 -2.74 21.55 9.32
C ASP A 133 -3.76 22.28 8.45
N LYS A 134 -3.31 23.36 7.82
CA LYS A 134 -4.08 24.12 6.83
C LYS A 134 -3.83 23.56 5.44
N VAL A 135 -4.92 23.33 4.72
CA VAL A 135 -4.92 22.83 3.35
C VAL A 135 -5.60 23.81 2.41
N ASN A 136 -5.21 23.80 1.15
CA ASN A 136 -5.92 24.43 0.04
C ASN A 136 -6.43 23.37 -0.94
N LYS A 137 -7.23 23.78 -1.93
CA LYS A 137 -7.85 22.86 -2.90
C LYS A 137 -6.87 21.91 -3.59
N ASP A 138 -5.65 22.36 -3.85
CA ASP A 138 -4.62 21.62 -4.59
C ASP A 138 -3.66 20.85 -3.67
N THR A 139 -3.82 20.96 -2.34
CA THR A 139 -2.96 20.28 -1.38
C THR A 139 -3.21 18.78 -1.43
N THR A 140 -2.14 18.00 -1.63
CA THR A 140 -2.20 16.54 -1.53
C THR A 140 -2.30 16.13 -0.06
N VAL A 141 -3.32 15.34 0.28
CA VAL A 141 -3.61 14.93 1.66
C VAL A 141 -3.37 13.44 1.93
N ALA A 142 -3.28 12.62 0.89
CA ALA A 142 -3.03 11.18 0.99
C ALA A 142 -2.69 10.58 -0.38
N LEU A 143 -2.25 9.32 -0.40
CA LEU A 143 -2.29 8.46 -1.58
C LEU A 143 -3.36 7.38 -1.42
N LEU A 144 -3.95 6.98 -2.53
CA LEU A 144 -4.83 5.83 -2.63
C LEU A 144 -4.25 4.84 -3.64
N GLU A 145 -3.98 3.61 -3.20
CA GLU A 145 -3.49 2.55 -4.08
C GLU A 145 -4.65 1.72 -4.64
N ILE A 146 -4.63 1.54 -5.95
CA ILE A 146 -5.60 0.74 -6.70
C ILE A 146 -4.81 -0.14 -7.65
N MET A 147 -4.75 -1.45 -7.38
CA MET A 147 -4.04 -2.41 -8.23
C MET A 147 -2.58 -1.97 -8.54
N LYS A 148 -1.81 -1.57 -7.53
CA LYS A 148 -0.42 -1.07 -7.64
C LYS A 148 -0.27 0.30 -8.33
N VAL A 149 -1.38 1.01 -8.57
CA VAL A 149 -1.38 2.41 -9.02
C VAL A 149 -1.66 3.32 -7.85
N TYR A 150 -0.74 4.25 -7.57
CA TYR A 150 -0.85 5.22 -6.49
C TYR A 150 -1.40 6.55 -7.01
N ASN A 151 -2.61 6.90 -6.58
CA ASN A 151 -3.25 8.15 -6.95
C ASN A 151 -3.23 9.13 -5.79
N ALA A 152 -2.76 10.35 -6.06
CA ALA A 152 -2.80 11.43 -5.08
C ALA A 152 -4.23 11.91 -4.85
N ILE A 153 -4.60 12.04 -3.58
CA ILE A 153 -5.87 12.65 -3.16
C ILE A 153 -5.61 14.11 -2.85
N ALA A 154 -6.24 15.01 -3.60
CA ALA A 154 -6.24 16.44 -3.32
C ALA A 154 -7.35 16.79 -2.33
N ALA A 155 -7.15 17.83 -1.52
CA ALA A 155 -8.14 18.27 -0.55
C ALA A 155 -9.45 18.76 -1.20
N GLY A 156 -9.37 19.40 -2.37
CA GLY A 156 -10.54 19.95 -3.07
C GLY A 156 -11.22 21.14 -2.38
N VAL A 157 -10.86 21.44 -1.13
CA VAL A 157 -11.36 22.52 -0.30
C VAL A 157 -10.21 23.26 0.40
N SER A 158 -10.45 24.49 0.82
CA SER A 158 -9.52 25.25 1.65
C SER A 158 -10.03 25.28 3.09
N GLY A 159 -9.16 24.97 4.05
CA GLY A 159 -9.58 24.78 5.45
C GLY A 159 -8.48 24.25 6.35
N GLU A 160 -8.87 23.84 7.55
CA GLU A 160 -8.01 23.20 8.55
C GLU A 160 -8.48 21.76 8.82
N ILE A 161 -7.55 20.80 8.83
CA ILE A 161 -7.85 19.39 9.13
C ILE A 161 -8.24 19.26 10.61
N THR A 162 -9.46 18.82 10.91
CA THR A 162 -9.94 18.67 12.29
C THR A 162 -9.94 17.22 12.77
N LYS A 163 -10.10 16.26 11.87
CA LYS A 163 -10.08 14.82 12.19
C LYS A 163 -9.59 14.00 10.98
N ILE A 164 -8.87 12.92 11.27
CA ILE A 164 -8.49 11.87 10.31
C ILE A 164 -9.30 10.62 10.71
N HIS A 165 -10.04 10.04 9.77
CA HIS A 165 -10.98 8.94 10.04
C HIS A 165 -10.43 7.55 9.68
N VAL A 166 -9.25 7.49 9.06
CA VAL A 166 -8.66 6.28 8.48
C VAL A 166 -7.20 6.17 8.89
N GLN A 167 -6.73 4.95 9.14
CA GLN A 167 -5.34 4.65 9.49
C GLN A 167 -4.48 4.39 8.25
N ASP A 168 -3.16 4.56 8.39
CA ASP A 168 -2.22 4.20 7.33
C ASP A 168 -2.33 2.70 6.99
N MET A 169 -2.29 2.37 5.70
CA MET A 169 -2.47 1.01 5.17
C MET A 169 -3.85 0.39 5.44
N GLU A 170 -4.89 1.20 5.64
CA GLU A 170 -6.27 0.72 5.80
C GLU A 170 -7.00 0.67 4.44
N LEU A 171 -7.83 -0.35 4.24
CA LEU A 171 -8.68 -0.47 3.06
C LEU A 171 -9.89 0.45 3.20
N VAL A 172 -10.10 1.33 2.22
CA VAL A 172 -11.23 2.27 2.20
C VAL A 172 -12.18 1.97 1.05
N GLU A 173 -13.45 2.30 1.25
CA GLU A 173 -14.51 2.21 0.25
C GLU A 173 -14.72 3.54 -0.49
N ALA A 174 -15.40 3.48 -1.64
CA ALA A 174 -15.78 4.70 -2.35
C ALA A 174 -16.70 5.57 -1.49
N GLU A 175 -16.51 6.89 -1.54
CA GLU A 175 -17.23 7.89 -0.75
C GLU A 175 -17.03 7.80 0.77
N GLN A 176 -16.15 6.92 1.26
CA GLN A 176 -15.79 6.86 2.67
C GLN A 176 -15.06 8.16 3.08
N PRO A 177 -15.51 8.84 4.15
CA PRO A 177 -14.80 10.01 4.67
C PRO A 177 -13.39 9.66 5.15
N LEU A 178 -12.40 10.39 4.66
CA LEU A 178 -10.99 10.25 5.04
C LEU A 178 -10.62 11.33 6.07
N PHE A 179 -11.06 12.56 5.83
CA PHE A 179 -10.74 13.73 6.65
C PHE A 179 -11.97 14.61 6.90
N SER A 180 -12.04 15.20 8.08
CA SER A 180 -12.91 16.35 8.36
C SER A 180 -12.12 17.65 8.23
N VAL A 181 -12.69 18.62 7.52
CA VAL A 181 -12.08 19.93 7.27
C VAL A 181 -13.01 21.03 7.71
N LYS A 182 -12.52 21.92 8.59
CA LYS A 182 -13.23 23.16 8.92
C LYS A 182 -12.86 24.21 7.89
N LEU A 183 -13.86 24.76 7.20
CA LEU A 183 -13.63 25.82 6.21
C LEU A 183 -13.12 27.10 6.89
N ILE A 184 -12.18 27.78 6.25
CA ILE A 184 -11.57 29.04 6.70
C ILE A 184 -11.74 30.15 5.67
#